data_AF-A0A7L6AZ23-F1
#
_entry.id   AF-A0A7L6AZ23-F1
#
_cell.length_a   1.000
_cell.length_b   1.000
_cell.length_c   1.000
_cell.angle_alpha   90.00
_cell.angle_beta   90.00
_cell.angle_gamma   90.00
#
_symmetry.space_group_name_H-M   'P 1'
#
loop_
_entity.id
_entity.type
_entity.pdbx_description
1 polymer ?
#
loop_
_entity_poly.entity_id
_entity_poly.type
_entity_poly.pdbx_seq_one_letter_code
_entity_poly.pdbx_strand_id
1 'polypeptide(L)'
;MSDTGQTTDEWNVAEDDGVLDASDTLDDSVGDPLDTGIAAADHWTAANRFGTTAAEERAGDSLAHLLAQEEPDVDPYAEPAEDEDELIRRGYEREARTGRLVADDQGFGEDQQADSVAWDVGIDGGAASAEEAAVHLVDDPSGPGDGPLR
;
A
#
# COMPACT_ATOMS: atom_id res chain seq x y z
N MET A 1 47.22 48.70 -0.54
CA MET A 1 46.71 47.32 -0.39
C MET A 1 46.69 47.01 1.08
N SER A 2 45.53 47.14 1.71
CA SER A 2 45.24 46.50 3.00
C SER A 2 43.79 46.06 2.91
N ASP A 3 43.65 44.76 2.96
CA ASP A 3 42.46 43.94 2.83
C ASP A 3 41.54 44.20 4.02
N THR A 4 40.37 44.79 3.78
CA THR A 4 39.31 44.87 4.78
C THR A 4 38.69 43.49 4.82
N GLY A 5 39.24 42.61 5.67
CA GLY A 5 38.64 41.33 5.98
C GLY A 5 37.23 41.55 6.51
N GLN A 6 36.23 41.33 5.65
CA GLN A 6 34.84 41.23 6.06
C GLN A 6 34.77 40.06 7.05
N THR A 7 34.55 40.39 8.31
CA THR A 7 34.37 39.45 9.41
C THR A 7 33.25 38.49 9.07
N THR A 8 33.57 37.20 8.95
CA THR A 8 32.60 36.12 8.76
C THR A 8 31.61 36.02 9.94
N ASP A 9 31.89 36.71 11.05
CA ASP A 9 31.02 36.88 12.21
C ASP A 9 29.75 37.71 11.91
N GLU A 10 29.76 38.59 10.91
CA GLU A 10 28.59 39.43 10.57
C GLU A 10 27.48 38.60 9.92
N TRP A 11 27.81 37.45 9.32
CA TRP A 11 26.87 36.53 8.67
C TRP A 11 26.36 35.43 9.61
N ASN A 12 26.90 35.32 10.84
CA ASN A 12 26.49 34.35 11.86
C ASN A 12 25.78 35.02 13.05
N VAL A 13 25.21 36.21 12.84
CA VAL A 13 24.19 36.71 13.76
C VAL A 13 22.96 35.83 13.53
N ALA A 14 22.54 35.12 14.57
CA ALA A 14 21.25 34.45 14.61
C ALA A 14 20.14 35.53 14.56
N GLU A 15 19.89 36.08 13.37
CA GLU A 15 18.67 36.86 13.09
C GLU A 15 17.44 35.93 12.97
N ASP A 16 17.67 34.61 13.05
CA ASP A 16 16.69 33.53 12.96
C ASP A 16 16.44 32.85 14.32
N ASP A 17 16.17 33.63 15.37
CA ASP A 17 15.65 33.14 16.67
C ASP A 17 14.13 33.41 16.79
N GLY A 18 13.49 33.81 15.68
CA GLY A 18 12.09 34.17 15.57
C GLY A 18 11.23 33.07 14.95
N VAL A 19 9.92 33.32 14.85
CA VAL A 19 9.02 32.47 14.07
C VAL A 19 9.28 32.74 12.59
N LEU A 20 9.46 31.68 11.79
CA LEU A 20 9.68 31.76 10.35
C LEU A 20 8.53 32.51 9.68
N ASP A 21 8.87 33.42 8.76
CA ASP A 21 7.87 34.21 8.04
C ASP A 21 7.41 33.51 6.75
N ALA A 22 6.50 34.16 6.02
CA ALA A 22 5.97 33.64 4.76
C ALA A 22 7.04 33.58 3.65
N SER A 23 8.07 34.43 3.69
CA SER A 23 9.20 34.33 2.76
C SER A 23 10.09 33.12 3.04
N ASP A 24 10.20 32.71 4.30
CA ASP A 24 10.99 31.55 4.71
C ASP A 24 10.25 30.23 4.49
N THR A 25 8.98 30.18 4.87
CA THR A 25 8.14 28.96 4.82
C THR A 25 7.46 28.75 3.46
N LEU A 26 7.43 29.77 2.60
CA LEU A 26 6.61 29.81 1.38
C LEU A 26 5.11 29.55 1.65
N ASP A 27 4.65 29.74 2.89
CA ASP A 27 3.26 29.62 3.30
C ASP A 27 2.65 31.01 3.51
N ASP A 28 1.66 31.37 2.69
CA ASP A 28 0.97 32.66 2.74
C ASP A 28 -0.38 32.59 3.46
N SER A 29 -0.62 31.51 4.20
CA SER A 29 -1.89 31.19 4.86
C SER A 29 -2.38 32.28 5.83
N VAL A 30 -1.46 33.06 6.41
CA VAL A 30 -1.74 34.24 7.25
C VAL A 30 -0.75 35.37 6.97
N GLY A 31 -1.14 36.61 7.28
CA GLY A 31 -0.26 37.78 7.13
C GLY A 31 0.87 37.83 8.17
N ASP A 32 0.52 37.73 9.45
CA ASP A 32 1.47 37.60 10.56
C ASP A 32 1.45 36.14 11.06
N PRO A 33 2.58 35.41 11.10
CA PRO A 33 2.61 34.06 11.65
C PRO A 33 2.13 34.00 13.12
N LEU A 34 2.22 35.10 13.88
CA LEU A 34 1.71 35.19 15.25
C LEU A 34 0.18 35.28 15.34
N ASP A 35 -0.52 35.51 14.22
CA ASP A 35 -1.99 35.47 14.16
C ASP A 35 -2.52 34.03 14.11
N THR A 36 -1.67 33.02 13.88
CA THR A 36 -2.09 31.62 13.94
C THR A 36 -2.38 31.20 15.39
N GLY A 37 -3.60 30.74 15.64
CA GLY A 37 -4.03 30.20 16.92
C GLY A 37 -4.28 28.69 16.84
N ILE A 38 -3.81 27.93 17.84
CA ILE A 38 -4.23 26.53 18.01
C ILE A 38 -5.51 26.51 18.85
N ALA A 39 -6.61 26.05 18.27
CA ALA A 39 -7.79 25.68 19.02
C ALA A 39 -7.59 24.28 19.61
N ALA A 40 -7.43 24.18 20.93
CA ALA A 40 -7.42 22.89 21.60
C ALA A 40 -8.79 22.21 21.50
N ALA A 41 -8.83 20.88 21.63
CA ALA A 41 -10.08 20.13 21.60
C ALA A 41 -11.04 20.60 22.72
N ASP A 42 -12.33 20.69 22.40
CA ASP A 42 -13.38 21.12 23.34
C ASP A 42 -13.60 20.15 24.52
N HIS A 43 -12.97 18.98 24.48
CA HIS A 43 -13.11 17.93 25.48
C HIS A 43 -11.76 17.36 25.89
N TRP A 44 -11.71 16.89 27.14
CA TRP A 44 -10.53 16.24 27.69
C TRP A 44 -10.33 14.89 27.02
N THR A 45 -9.19 14.71 26.36
CA THR A 45 -8.81 13.45 25.73
C THR A 45 -7.65 12.80 26.47
N ALA A 46 -7.69 11.47 26.53
CA ALA A 46 -6.54 10.59 26.82
C ALA A 46 -5.86 10.66 28.19
N ALA A 47 -6.21 11.53 29.13
CA ALA A 47 -5.44 11.59 30.37
C ALA A 47 -5.77 10.50 31.42
N ASN A 48 -6.69 9.58 31.09
CA ASN A 48 -6.83 8.26 31.73
C ASN A 48 -6.45 7.10 30.78
N ARG A 49 -5.70 7.37 29.69
CA ARG A 49 -5.22 6.32 28.78
C ARG A 49 -4.17 5.48 29.50
N PHE A 50 -4.09 4.21 29.10
CA PHE A 50 -2.99 3.34 29.47
C PHE A 50 -1.65 3.95 29.02
N GLY A 51 -0.61 3.81 29.84
CA GLY A 51 0.73 4.36 29.55
C GLY A 51 0.96 5.77 30.08
N THR A 52 0.07 6.29 30.93
CA THR A 52 0.25 7.60 31.58
C THR A 52 1.00 7.50 32.91
N THR A 53 1.21 6.28 33.42
CA THR A 53 1.97 6.03 34.65
C THR A 53 3.26 5.27 34.41
N ALA A 54 4.29 5.50 35.24
CA ALA A 54 5.58 4.80 35.15
C ALA A 54 5.48 3.29 35.38
N ALA A 55 4.38 2.79 35.97
CA ALA A 55 4.13 1.36 36.10
C ALA A 55 3.65 0.75 34.78
N GLU A 56 2.73 1.44 34.10
CA GLU A 56 2.17 1.02 32.80
C GLU A 56 3.21 1.08 31.69
N GLU A 57 4.05 2.12 31.62
CA GLU A 57 5.14 2.17 30.64
C GLU A 57 6.08 0.98 30.75
N ARG A 58 6.38 0.54 31.99
CA ARG A 58 7.25 -0.61 32.24
C ARG A 58 6.55 -1.94 31.93
N ALA A 59 5.25 -2.02 32.14
CA ALA A 59 4.45 -3.18 31.79
C ALA A 59 4.31 -3.33 30.28
N GLY A 60 4.27 -2.21 29.56
CA GLY A 60 3.98 -2.15 28.14
C GLY A 60 2.49 -2.39 27.86
N ASP A 61 2.03 -1.89 26.73
CA ASP A 61 0.65 -2.11 26.29
C ASP A 61 0.49 -3.50 25.67
N SER A 62 -0.69 -4.08 25.79
CA SER A 62 -0.97 -5.37 25.18
C SER A 62 -1.17 -5.23 23.67
N LEU A 63 -0.70 -6.20 22.89
CA LEU A 63 -0.90 -6.21 21.44
C LEU A 63 -2.39 -6.08 21.05
N ALA A 64 -3.28 -6.74 21.78
CA ALA A 64 -4.72 -6.65 21.53
C ALA A 64 -5.26 -5.23 21.76
N HIS A 65 -4.77 -4.52 22.77
CA HIS A 65 -5.17 -3.15 23.04
C HIS A 65 -4.60 -2.18 21.99
N LEU A 66 -3.37 -2.40 21.51
CA LEU A 66 -2.80 -1.64 20.39
C LEU A 66 -3.61 -1.84 19.11
N LEU A 67 -3.96 -3.09 18.77
CA LEU A 67 -4.80 -3.40 17.60
C LEU A 67 -6.20 -2.78 17.69
N ALA A 68 -6.77 -2.67 18.89
CA ALA A 68 -8.07 -2.02 19.09
C ALA A 68 -8.04 -0.50 18.89
N GLN A 69 -6.86 0.12 18.92
CA GLN A 69 -6.67 1.54 18.65
C GLN A 69 -6.36 1.82 17.17
N GLU A 70 -6.00 0.81 16.40
CA GLU A 70 -5.69 0.93 14.98
C GLU A 70 -6.98 1.14 14.17
N GLU A 71 -6.93 2.09 13.24
CA GLU A 71 -7.95 2.23 12.20
C GLU A 71 -7.44 1.55 10.93
N PRO A 72 -8.24 0.71 10.24
CA PRO A 72 -7.81 0.08 9.00
C PRO A 72 -7.43 1.14 7.96
N ASP A 73 -6.30 0.94 7.28
CA ASP A 73 -5.90 1.80 6.18
C ASP A 73 -6.95 1.80 5.06
N VAL A 74 -7.24 2.99 4.54
CA VAL A 74 -8.06 3.14 3.33
C VAL A 74 -7.18 2.82 2.13
N ASP A 75 -7.47 1.73 1.42
CA ASP A 75 -6.81 1.43 0.15
C ASP A 75 -7.27 2.44 -0.92
N PRO A 76 -6.38 3.33 -1.41
CA PRO A 76 -6.73 4.34 -2.41
C PRO A 76 -7.04 3.72 -3.79
N TYR A 77 -6.77 2.43 -3.98
CA TYR A 77 -7.08 1.65 -5.18
C TYR A 77 -8.19 0.63 -4.96
N ALA A 78 -8.84 0.63 -3.79
CA ALA A 78 -10.03 -0.19 -3.60
C ALA A 78 -11.10 0.29 -4.57
N GLU A 79 -11.34 -0.52 -5.59
CA GLU A 79 -12.53 -0.36 -6.43
C GLU A 79 -13.75 -0.39 -5.51
N PRO A 80 -14.75 0.49 -5.70
CA PRO A 80 -16.03 0.33 -5.02
C PRO A 80 -16.48 -1.10 -5.24
N ALA A 81 -17.07 -1.73 -4.21
CA ALA A 81 -17.63 -3.06 -4.36
C ALA A 81 -18.72 -2.99 -5.45
N GLU A 82 -18.33 -3.22 -6.69
CA GLU A 82 -19.24 -3.33 -7.80
C GLU A 82 -20.08 -4.57 -7.48
N ASP A 83 -21.40 -4.41 -7.44
CA ASP A 83 -22.29 -5.55 -7.34
C ASP A 83 -21.82 -6.57 -8.39
N GLU A 84 -21.52 -7.81 -8.00
CA GLU A 84 -21.09 -8.84 -8.97
C GLU A 84 -22.07 -8.94 -10.15
N ASP A 85 -23.34 -8.59 -9.90
CA ASP A 85 -24.41 -8.49 -10.88
C ASP A 85 -24.21 -7.40 -11.96
N GLU A 86 -23.50 -6.31 -11.66
CA GLU A 86 -23.16 -5.24 -12.61
C GLU A 86 -21.97 -5.62 -13.49
N LEU A 87 -20.93 -6.23 -12.93
CA LEU A 87 -19.80 -6.78 -13.68
C LEU A 87 -20.25 -7.82 -14.72
N ILE A 88 -21.12 -8.75 -14.29
CA ILE A 88 -21.73 -9.75 -15.19
C ILE A 88 -22.58 -9.07 -16.27
N ARG A 89 -23.40 -8.05 -15.91
CA ARG A 89 -24.21 -7.29 -16.87
C ARG A 89 -23.38 -6.52 -17.90
N ARG A 90 -22.19 -6.06 -17.53
CA ARG A 90 -21.26 -5.35 -18.43
C ARG A 90 -20.48 -6.29 -19.36
N GLY A 91 -20.66 -7.60 -19.22
CA GLY A 91 -19.98 -8.60 -20.04
C GLY A 91 -18.60 -9.00 -19.51
N TYR A 92 -18.26 -8.61 -18.27
CA TYR A 92 -17.12 -9.20 -17.56
C TYR A 92 -17.57 -10.54 -16.97
N GLU A 93 -17.88 -11.50 -17.84
CA GLU A 93 -17.84 -12.89 -17.40
C GLU A 93 -16.40 -13.15 -16.93
N ARG A 94 -16.21 -13.75 -15.74
CA ARG A 94 -14.92 -14.34 -15.39
C ARG A 94 -14.69 -15.45 -16.41
N GLU A 95 -14.05 -15.11 -17.51
CA GLU A 95 -13.61 -16.06 -18.52
C GLU A 95 -12.87 -17.17 -17.74
N ALA A 96 -13.30 -18.41 -17.94
CA ALA A 96 -12.78 -19.53 -17.17
C ALA A 96 -11.29 -19.70 -17.54
N ARG A 97 -10.43 -19.13 -16.70
CA ARG A 97 -8.98 -19.14 -16.84
C ARG A 97 -8.38 -20.30 -16.06
N THR A 98 -7.29 -20.83 -16.59
CA THR A 98 -6.46 -21.79 -15.84
C THR A 98 -5.77 -21.04 -14.71
N GLY A 99 -5.67 -21.66 -13.54
CA GLY A 99 -4.79 -21.19 -12.47
C GLY A 99 -3.34 -21.63 -12.70
N ARG A 100 -2.57 -21.69 -11.61
CA ARG A 100 -1.19 -22.16 -11.62
C ARG A 100 -1.15 -23.67 -11.86
N LEU A 101 -0.47 -24.10 -12.92
CA LEU A 101 -0.24 -25.51 -13.25
C LEU A 101 1.02 -26.05 -12.57
N VAL A 102 0.89 -27.17 -11.88
CA VAL A 102 1.96 -27.84 -11.14
C VAL A 102 2.14 -29.26 -11.67
N ALA A 103 3.38 -29.62 -12.02
CA ALA A 103 3.71 -30.98 -12.45
C ALA A 103 3.37 -32.02 -11.36
N ASP A 104 3.17 -33.27 -11.75
CA ASP A 104 2.82 -34.38 -10.83
C ASP A 104 3.82 -34.53 -9.67
N ASP A 105 5.11 -34.34 -9.96
CA ASP A 105 6.21 -34.40 -9.00
C ASP A 105 6.49 -33.04 -8.30
N GLN A 106 5.65 -32.04 -8.56
CA GLN A 106 5.79 -30.66 -8.08
C GLN A 106 7.10 -29.99 -8.54
N GLY A 107 7.71 -30.48 -9.63
CA GLY A 107 9.00 -30.02 -10.14
C GLY A 107 10.20 -30.57 -9.37
N PHE A 108 10.04 -31.68 -8.63
CA PHE A 108 11.10 -32.32 -7.86
C PHE A 108 11.50 -33.69 -8.41
N GLY A 109 12.77 -33.83 -8.76
CA GLY A 109 13.38 -35.12 -9.12
C GLY A 109 13.63 -35.25 -10.62
N GLU A 110 13.76 -36.48 -11.08
CA GLU A 110 13.81 -36.77 -12.52
C GLU A 110 12.38 -36.87 -13.06
N ASP A 111 12.14 -36.25 -14.22
CA ASP A 111 10.85 -36.30 -14.89
C ASP A 111 10.57 -37.73 -15.38
N GLN A 112 9.54 -38.35 -14.81
CA GLN A 112 9.07 -39.68 -15.20
C GLN A 112 7.82 -39.61 -16.08
N GLN A 113 7.31 -38.41 -16.36
CA GLN A 113 6.06 -38.19 -17.05
C GLN A 113 6.35 -37.70 -18.48
N ALA A 114 6.31 -38.64 -19.43
CA ALA A 114 6.64 -38.35 -20.83
C ALA A 114 5.65 -37.42 -21.53
N ASP A 115 4.42 -37.31 -20.99
CA ASP A 115 3.36 -36.45 -21.52
C ASP A 115 3.31 -35.11 -20.75
N SER A 116 3.03 -34.01 -21.44
CA SER A 116 2.86 -32.69 -20.80
C SER A 116 1.54 -32.60 -20.02
N VAL A 117 1.53 -33.12 -18.80
CA VAL A 117 0.38 -33.09 -17.88
C VAL A 117 0.72 -32.37 -16.58
N ALA A 118 -0.25 -31.67 -16.01
CA ALA A 118 -0.11 -30.90 -14.77
C ALA A 118 -1.45 -30.71 -14.07
N TRP A 119 -1.43 -30.42 -12.77
CA TRP A 119 -2.61 -30.11 -11.97
C TRP A 119 -2.76 -28.61 -11.76
N ASP A 120 -3.96 -28.08 -11.99
CA ASP A 120 -4.31 -26.71 -11.62
C ASP A 120 -4.55 -26.63 -10.09
N VAL A 121 -3.74 -25.83 -9.40
CA VAL A 121 -3.85 -25.61 -7.95
C VAL A 121 -4.53 -24.28 -7.60
N GLY A 122 -5.14 -23.61 -8.57
CA GLY A 122 -5.86 -22.36 -8.41
C GLY A 122 -5.04 -21.11 -8.71
N ILE A 123 -5.69 -19.95 -8.57
CA ILE A 123 -5.12 -18.64 -8.89
C ILE A 123 -4.13 -18.23 -7.79
N ASP A 124 -2.90 -17.91 -8.18
CA ASP A 124 -1.82 -17.52 -7.25
C ASP A 124 -1.88 -16.04 -6.90
N GLY A 125 -3.04 -15.54 -6.45
CA GLY A 125 -3.26 -14.23 -5.80
C GLY A 125 -2.81 -12.94 -6.52
N GLY A 126 -2.08 -13.01 -7.62
CA GLY A 126 -1.57 -11.88 -8.41
C GLY A 126 -2.46 -11.57 -9.62
N ALA A 127 -2.30 -10.37 -10.15
CA ALA A 127 -2.80 -10.07 -11.49
C ALA A 127 -2.08 -10.98 -12.50
N ALA A 128 -2.83 -11.53 -13.46
CA ALA A 128 -2.25 -12.40 -14.47
C ALA A 128 -1.20 -11.65 -15.30
N SER A 129 -0.07 -12.30 -15.59
CA SER A 129 0.85 -11.77 -16.60
C SER A 129 0.19 -11.76 -17.98
N ALA A 130 0.77 -11.06 -18.96
CA ALA A 130 0.25 -11.07 -20.33
C ALA A 130 0.23 -12.50 -20.92
N GLU A 131 1.22 -13.32 -20.59
CA GLU A 131 1.29 -14.73 -21.00
C GLU A 131 0.24 -15.58 -20.29
N GLU A 132 0.02 -15.36 -18.99
CA GLU A 132 -0.99 -16.09 -18.22
C GLU A 132 -2.41 -15.73 -18.67
N ALA A 133 -2.66 -14.46 -19.02
CA ALA A 133 -3.93 -14.02 -19.58
C ALA A 133 -4.19 -14.55 -21.00
N ALA A 134 -3.16 -15.01 -21.72
CA ALA A 134 -3.32 -15.62 -23.04
C ALA A 134 -3.75 -17.10 -22.97
N VAL A 135 -3.58 -17.76 -21.83
CA VAL A 135 -3.98 -19.15 -21.61
C VAL A 135 -5.47 -19.21 -21.25
N HIS A 136 -6.22 -20.08 -21.92
CA HIS A 136 -7.65 -20.28 -21.69
C HIS A 136 -8.00 -21.77 -21.71
N LEU A 137 -9.14 -22.12 -21.11
CA LEU A 137 -9.67 -23.49 -21.11
C LEU A 137 -10.36 -23.80 -22.45
N VAL A 138 -10.11 -25.00 -22.98
CA VAL A 138 -10.78 -25.53 -24.17
C VAL A 138 -11.55 -26.80 -23.76
N ASP A 139 -12.87 -26.80 -23.95
CA ASP A 139 -13.75 -27.90 -23.52
C ASP A 139 -13.48 -29.23 -24.25
N ASP A 140 -13.08 -29.17 -25.53
CA ASP A 140 -12.69 -30.34 -26.32
C ASP A 140 -11.39 -30.04 -27.08
N PRO A 141 -10.22 -30.50 -26.58
CA PRO A 141 -8.93 -30.26 -27.22
C PRO A 141 -8.78 -30.99 -28.56
N SER A 142 -9.69 -31.92 -28.89
CA SER A 142 -9.72 -32.66 -30.16
C SER A 142 -10.91 -32.30 -31.05
N GLY A 143 -11.75 -31.36 -30.60
CA GLY A 143 -12.97 -30.94 -31.26
C GLY A 143 -12.73 -29.90 -32.36
N PRO A 144 -13.77 -29.55 -33.14
CA PRO A 144 -13.71 -28.43 -34.07
C PRO A 144 -13.67 -27.11 -33.27
N GLY A 145 -12.48 -26.51 -33.13
CA GLY A 145 -12.25 -25.28 -32.36
C GLY A 145 -10.78 -24.84 -32.41
N ASP A 146 -10.40 -23.87 -31.56
CA ASP A 146 -9.04 -23.33 -31.42
C ASP A 146 -8.10 -24.27 -30.63
N GLY A 147 -8.25 -25.58 -30.86
CA GLY A 147 -7.37 -26.60 -30.30
C GLY A 147 -5.99 -26.57 -30.98
N PRO A 148 -4.98 -27.24 -30.39
CA PRO A 148 -3.63 -27.26 -30.95
C PRO A 148 -3.64 -27.72 -32.42
N LEU A 149 -2.89 -27.00 -33.26
CA LEU A 149 -2.71 -27.37 -34.67
C LEU A 149 -2.10 -28.78 -34.73
N ARG A 150 -2.86 -29.72 -35.31
CA ARG A 150 -2.40 -31.08 -35.58
C ARG A 150 -1.31 -31.13 -36.66
#